data_AF-A0A1G4JA57-F1
#
_entry.id   AF-A0A1G4JA57-F1
#
_cell.length_a   1.000
_cell.length_b   1.000
_cell.length_c   1.000
_cell.angle_alpha   90.00
_cell.angle_beta   90.00
_cell.angle_gamma   90.00
#
_symmetry.space_group_name_H-M   'P 1'
#
loop_
_entity.id
_entity.type
_entity.pdbx_description
1 polymer ?
#
loop_
_entity_poly.entity_id
_entity_poly.type
_entity_poly.pdbx_seq_one_letter_code
_entity_poly.pdbx_strand_id
1 'polypeptide(L)'
;MSKILKLASITCLSSVLGGAAYMYIVDRNGYHYQNSSWKRVSDHVQGILDRRDDIIVHQTGQKAREVVVRPLSETMKDMWNAQVRSTADWVYSWGK
;
A
#
# COMPACT_ATOMS: atom_id res chain seq x y z
N MET A 1 8.26 -9.32 -34.62
CA MET A 1 8.55 -9.51 -33.18
C MET A 1 8.66 -10.99 -32.89
N SER A 2 9.77 -11.44 -32.27
CA SER A 2 10.01 -12.87 -31.97
C SER A 2 8.98 -13.42 -30.97
N LYS A 3 8.31 -14.53 -31.32
CA LYS A 3 7.33 -15.22 -30.46
C LYS A 3 7.99 -15.81 -29.20
N ILE A 4 9.25 -16.24 -29.32
CA ILE A 4 10.05 -16.77 -28.21
C ILE A 4 10.32 -15.67 -27.18
N LEU A 5 10.63 -14.46 -27.64
CA LEU A 5 10.87 -13.32 -26.74
C LEU A 5 9.62 -12.98 -25.91
N LYS A 6 8.44 -13.01 -26.53
CA LYS A 6 7.16 -12.79 -25.83
C LYS A 6 6.86 -13.87 -24.79
N LEU A 7 7.11 -15.13 -25.14
CA LEU A 7 6.91 -16.25 -24.22
C LEU A 7 7.88 -16.16 -23.03
N ALA A 8 9.16 -15.88 -23.31
CA ALA A 8 10.17 -15.71 -22.28
C ALA A 8 9.85 -14.53 -21.34
N SER A 9 9.40 -13.39 -21.88
CA SER A 9 9.04 -12.24 -21.05
C SER A 9 7.84 -12.52 -20.14
N ILE A 10 6.81 -13.20 -20.65
CA ILE A 10 5.63 -13.58 -19.85
C ILE A 10 6.04 -14.61 -18.79
N THR A 11 6.80 -15.63 -19.16
CA THR A 11 7.25 -16.67 -18.23
C THR A 11 8.09 -16.07 -17.11
N CYS A 12 9.00 -15.15 -17.42
CA CYS A 12 9.81 -14.46 -16.43
C CYS A 12 8.95 -13.62 -15.47
N LEU A 13 8.04 -12.80 -16.01
CA LEU A 13 7.10 -12.01 -15.20
C LEU A 13 6.24 -12.89 -14.29
N SER A 14 5.64 -13.95 -14.83
CA SER A 14 4.83 -14.88 -14.05
C SER A 14 5.64 -15.59 -12.97
N SER A 15 6.89 -15.95 -13.25
CA SER A 15 7.77 -16.61 -12.28
C SER A 15 8.17 -15.66 -11.14
N VAL A 16 8.50 -14.41 -11.45
CA VAL A 16 8.83 -13.39 -10.44
C VAL A 16 7.62 -13.07 -9.57
N LEU A 17 6.45 -12.86 -10.18
CA LEU A 17 5.22 -12.58 -9.44
C LEU A 17 4.79 -13.78 -8.57
N GLY A 18 4.90 -15.00 -9.10
CA GLY A 18 4.62 -16.22 -8.36
C GLY A 18 5.57 -16.42 -7.17
N GLY A 19 6.87 -16.20 -7.37
CA GLY A 19 7.87 -16.26 -6.30
C GLY A 19 7.64 -15.19 -5.23
N ALA A 20 7.35 -13.95 -5.63
CA ALA A 20 7.01 -12.87 -4.70
C ALA A 20 5.74 -13.17 -3.89
N ALA A 21 4.69 -13.69 -4.54
CA ALA A 21 3.46 -14.10 -3.87
C ALA A 21 3.70 -15.26 -2.89
N TYR A 22 4.54 -16.24 -3.26
CA TYR A 22 4.93 -17.32 -2.37
C TYR A 22 5.68 -16.81 -1.14
N MET A 23 6.66 -15.91 -1.32
CA MET A 23 7.38 -15.29 -0.20
C MET A 23 6.47 -14.45 0.70
N TYR A 24 5.42 -13.87 0.14
CA TYR A 24 4.47 -13.07 0.89
C TYR A 24 3.49 -13.90 1.71
N ILE A 25 2.92 -14.96 1.11
CA ILE A 25 1.81 -15.75 1.69
C ILE A 25 2.30 -17.00 2.44
N VAL A 26 3.35 -17.66 1.96
CA VAL A 26 3.76 -18.99 2.43
C VAL A 26 5.06 -18.92 3.24
N ASP A 27 6.06 -18.20 2.75
CA ASP A 27 7.36 -18.14 3.42
C ASP A 27 7.23 -17.61 4.86
N ARG A 28 8.05 -18.17 5.76
CA ARG A 28 8.00 -17.91 7.21
C ARG A 28 6.59 -18.03 7.81
N ASN A 29 5.84 -19.08 7.43
CA ASN A 29 4.45 -19.32 7.83
C ASN A 29 3.51 -18.15 7.49
N GLY A 30 3.79 -17.44 6.39
CA GLY A 30 2.99 -16.29 5.96
C GLY A 30 3.15 -15.07 6.86
N TYR A 31 4.29 -14.91 7.55
CA TYR A 31 4.57 -13.77 8.44
C TYR A 31 4.22 -12.43 7.80
N HIS A 32 4.61 -12.22 6.53
CA HIS A 32 4.36 -10.97 5.82
C HIS A 32 2.88 -10.74 5.53
N TYR A 33 2.15 -11.78 5.13
CA TYR A 33 0.70 -11.73 4.97
C TYR A 33 0.00 -11.47 6.31
N GLN A 34 0.38 -12.20 7.36
CA GLN A 34 -0.20 -12.07 8.71
C GLN A 34 0.03 -10.70 9.34
N ASN A 35 1.20 -10.10 9.10
CA ASN A 35 1.57 -8.80 9.65
C ASN A 35 1.19 -7.62 8.75
N SER A 36 0.58 -7.86 7.58
CA SER A 36 0.21 -6.81 6.65
C SER A 36 -0.91 -5.93 7.19
N SER A 37 -0.85 -4.63 6.86
CA SER A 37 -1.93 -3.69 7.19
C SER A 37 -3.26 -4.12 6.56
N TRP A 38 -3.21 -4.66 5.35
CA TRP A 38 -4.39 -5.10 4.61
C TRP A 38 -5.12 -6.24 5.32
N LYS A 39 -4.39 -7.29 5.75
CA LYS A 39 -4.99 -8.39 6.49
C LYS A 39 -5.59 -7.91 7.83
N ARG A 40 -4.87 -7.06 8.57
CA ARG A 40 -5.40 -6.49 9.83
C ARG A 40 -6.71 -5.73 9.64
N VAL A 41 -6.82 -4.92 8.59
CA VAL A 41 -8.06 -4.19 8.27
C VAL A 41 -9.17 -5.18 7.89
N SER A 42 -8.86 -6.17 7.05
CA SER A 42 -9.83 -7.20 6.66
C SER A 42 -10.35 -7.99 7.85
N ASP A 43 -9.45 -8.43 8.74
CA ASP A 43 -9.78 -9.20 9.94
C ASP A 43 -10.62 -8.35 10.91
N HIS A 44 -10.30 -7.06 11.05
CA HIS A 44 -11.07 -6.13 11.87
C HIS A 44 -12.49 -5.87 11.31
N VAL A 45 -12.62 -5.65 10.00
CA VAL A 45 -13.93 -5.50 9.35
C VAL A 45 -14.76 -6.77 9.50
N GLN A 46 -14.14 -7.93 9.33
CA GLN A 46 -14.79 -9.22 9.55
C GLN A 46 -15.23 -9.37 11.03
N GLY A 47 -14.40 -8.95 11.98
CA GLY A 47 -14.73 -8.92 13.41
C GLY A 47 -15.95 -8.05 13.72
N ILE A 48 -16.07 -6.88 13.08
CA ILE A 48 -17.25 -6.01 13.21
C ILE A 48 -18.50 -6.68 12.63
N LEU A 49 -18.40 -7.26 11.44
CA LEU A 49 -19.52 -7.95 10.78
C LEU A 49 -20.02 -9.15 11.61
N ASP A 50 -19.09 -9.91 12.18
CA ASP A 50 -19.38 -11.06 13.04
C ASP A 50 -19.77 -10.66 14.47
N ARG A 51 -19.88 -9.36 14.76
CA ARG A 51 -20.18 -8.78 16.09
C ARG A 51 -19.21 -9.25 17.19
N ARG A 52 -17.98 -9.55 16.82
CA ARG A 52 -16.89 -9.89 17.74
C ARG A 52 -16.12 -8.65 18.19
N ASP A 53 -16.05 -7.65 17.31
CA ASP A 53 -15.40 -6.37 17.57
C ASP A 53 -16.43 -5.23 17.54
N ASP A 54 -16.32 -4.28 18.48
CA ASP A 54 -17.11 -3.06 18.49
C ASP A 54 -16.38 -1.91 17.80
N ILE A 55 -17.13 -1.06 17.10
CA ILE A 55 -16.60 0.18 16.54
C ILE A 55 -16.48 1.18 17.69
N ILE A 56 -15.24 1.52 18.08
CA ILE A 56 -15.01 2.57 19.07
C ILE A 56 -15.39 3.92 18.45
N VAL A 57 -16.63 4.34 18.67
CA VAL A 57 -17.10 5.67 18.30
C VAL A 57 -16.44 6.67 19.23
N HIS A 58 -15.37 7.29 18.76
CA HIS A 58 -14.77 8.41 19.45
C HIS A 58 -15.75 9.58 19.35
N GLN A 59 -16.25 10.05 20.49
CA GLN A 59 -17.07 11.25 20.51
C GLN A 59 -16.21 12.42 20.00
N THR A 60 -16.48 12.88 18.79
CA THR A 60 -15.92 14.13 18.28
C THR A 60 -16.40 15.23 19.20
N GLY A 61 -15.49 15.80 20.00
CA GLY A 61 -15.82 16.90 20.90
C GLY A 61 -16.49 18.04 20.13
N GLN A 62 -17.50 18.67 20.74
CA GLN A 62 -18.31 19.76 20.14
C GLN A 62 -17.53 21.06 19.87
N LYS A 63 -16.19 21.04 19.96
CA LYS A 63 -15.37 22.22 19.68
C LYS A 63 -15.32 22.43 18.18
N ALA A 64 -15.77 23.61 17.73
CA ALA A 64 -15.55 24.05 16.37
C ALA A 64 -14.06 23.96 16.05
N ARG A 65 -13.71 23.12 15.08
CA ARG A 65 -12.37 23.10 14.49
C ARG A 65 -12.43 23.94 13.23
N GLU A 66 -11.50 24.86 13.10
CA GLU A 66 -11.25 25.54 11.85
C GLU A 66 -10.72 24.50 10.85
N VAL A 67 -11.58 24.07 9.94
CA VAL A 67 -11.17 23.23 8.82
C VAL A 67 -10.70 24.17 7.72
N VAL A 68 -9.39 24.28 7.57
CA VAL A 68 -8.81 24.96 6.41
C VAL A 68 -9.09 24.08 5.19
N VAL A 69 -10.16 24.38 4.45
CA VAL A 69 -10.49 23.70 3.20
C VAL A 69 -9.50 24.19 2.15
N ARG A 70 -8.43 23.42 1.94
CA ARG A 70 -7.47 23.68 0.88
C ARG A 70 -7.98 23.09 -0.45
N PRO A 71 -7.89 23.82 -1.58
CA PRO A 71 -8.24 23.27 -2.89
C PRO A 71 -7.45 21.99 -3.18
N LEU A 72 -8.13 20.97 -3.73
CA LEU A 72 -7.51 19.70 -4.12
C LEU A 72 -6.30 19.89 -5.04
N SER A 73 -6.32 20.91 -5.90
CA SER A 73 -5.21 21.26 -6.80
C SER A 73 -3.92 21.62 -6.05
N GLU A 74 -4.01 22.33 -4.93
CA GLU A 74 -2.85 22.67 -4.10
C GLU A 74 -2.32 21.43 -3.36
N THR A 75 -3.21 20.59 -2.83
CA THR A 75 -2.83 19.32 -2.19
C THR A 75 -2.13 18.38 -3.18
N MET A 76 -2.64 18.29 -4.41
CA MET A 76 -2.02 17.47 -5.46
C MET A 76 -0.65 18.02 -5.89
N LYS A 77 -0.51 19.35 -5.97
CA LYS A 77 0.78 19.99 -6.24
C LYS A 77 1.81 19.66 -5.16
N ASP A 78 1.43 19.73 -3.89
CA ASP A 78 2.32 19.41 -2.77
C ASP A 78 2.73 17.93 -2.79
N MET A 79 1.79 17.02 -3.05
CA MET A 79 2.05 15.59 -3.19
C MET A 79 2.98 15.28 -4.37
N TRP A 80 2.76 15.93 -5.52
CA TRP A 80 3.63 15.82 -6.69
C TRP A 80 5.05 16.28 -6.37
N ASN A 81 5.20 17.44 -5.74
CA ASN A 81 6.51 17.97 -5.35
C ASN A 81 7.23 17.03 -4.37
N ALA A 82 6.52 16.43 -3.43
CA ALA A 82 7.08 15.45 -2.51
C ALA A 82 7.59 14.20 -3.25
N GLN A 83 6.79 13.67 -4.19
CA GLN A 83 7.18 12.51 -4.98
C GLN A 83 8.41 12.79 -5.85
N VAL A 84 8.47 13.95 -6.50
CA VAL A 84 9.61 14.36 -7.32
C VAL A 84 10.89 14.46 -6.48
N ARG A 85 10.83 15.10 -5.30
CA ARG A 85 11.98 15.18 -4.39
C ARG A 85 12.44 13.81 -3.92
N SER A 86 11.51 12.98 -3.46
CA SER A 86 11.83 11.61 -3.03
C SER A 86 12.44 10.77 -4.15
N THR A 87 11.97 10.94 -5.37
CA THR A 87 12.51 10.21 -6.53
C THR A 87 13.90 10.72 -6.88
N ALA A 88 14.12 12.04 -6.87
CA ALA A 88 15.44 12.61 -7.08
C ALA A 88 16.43 12.14 -5.99
N ASP A 89 16.05 12.21 -4.72
CA ASP A 89 16.87 11.72 -3.60
C ASP A 89 17.21 10.24 -3.77
N TRP A 90 16.26 9.40 -4.19
CA TRP A 90 16.51 8.00 -4.49
C TRP A 90 17.50 7.80 -5.63
N VAL A 91 17.35 8.53 -6.75
CA VAL A 91 18.28 8.45 -7.89
C VAL A 91 19.69 8.87 -7.48
N TYR A 92 19.82 9.98 -6.74
CA TYR A 92 21.13 10.46 -6.28
C TYR A 92 21.72 9.63 -5.15
N SER A 93 20.90 8.86 -4.40
CA SER A 93 21.39 7.93 -3.38
C SER A 93 22.20 6.76 -3.95
N TRP A 94 22.06 6.45 -5.24
CA TRP A 94 22.85 5.42 -5.91
C TRP A 94 24.21 5.94 -6.40
N GLY A 95 24.41 7.26 -6.40
CA GLY A 95 25.68 7.90 -6.75
C GLY A 95 26.56 8.25 -5.55
N LYS A 96 26.11 7.95 -4.32
CA LYS A 96 26.85 8.10 -3.06
C LYS A 96 27.41 6.75 -2.61
#